data_AF-A0A817T2B9-F1
#
_entry.id   AF-A0A817T2B9-F1
#
_cell.length_a   1.000
_cell.length_b   1.000
_cell.length_c   1.000
_cell.angle_alpha   90.00
_cell.angle_beta   90.00
_cell.angle_gamma   90.00
#
_symmetry.space_group_name_H-M   'P 1'
#
loop_
_entity.id
_entity.type
_entity.pdbx_description
1 polymer ?
#
loop_
_entity_poly.entity_id
_entity_poly.type
_entity_poly.pdbx_seq_one_letter_code
_entity_poly.pdbx_strand_id
1 'polypeptide(L)'
;MNMPTTGISKFLDKSIRPIFDKHARSTTIIDGVDLIHRLETYTTNGYLKPKTYLCMFDITDLYTMLPQEESLDILIEFLLQHGYENFQNIPIDIIRKLALIAIKENVFVYEKKFYQQAIGGVMGLAFTLTLANIFMCKMRETTCSPTGSIQ
;
A
#
# COMPACT_ATOMS: atom_id res chain seq x y z
N MET A 1 0.39 21.10 0.52
CA MET A 1 -0.36 21.08 -0.75
C MET A 1 -1.83 20.89 -0.39
N ASN A 2 -2.70 21.88 -0.61
CA ASN A 2 -4.13 21.78 -0.26
C ASN A 2 -4.90 21.27 -1.48
N MET A 3 -5.02 19.96 -1.60
CA MET A 3 -5.81 19.33 -2.66
C MET A 3 -7.26 19.13 -2.17
N PRO A 4 -8.28 19.24 -3.04
CA PRO A 4 -9.68 19.07 -2.63
C PRO A 4 -9.95 17.72 -1.95
N THR A 5 -9.24 16.68 -2.38
CA THR A 5 -9.33 15.30 -1.89
C THR A 5 -8.59 15.04 -0.58
N THR A 6 -7.88 16.03 -0.02
CA THR A 6 -7.04 15.85 1.20
C THR A 6 -7.86 15.33 2.38
N GLY A 7 -9.10 15.81 2.57
CA GLY A 7 -9.96 15.38 3.66
C GLY A 7 -10.37 13.90 3.53
N ILE A 8 -10.82 13.51 2.34
CA ILE A 8 -11.19 12.13 2.01
C ILE A 8 -9.98 11.21 2.17
N SER A 9 -8.83 11.61 1.65
CA SER A 9 -7.60 10.83 1.79
C SER A 9 -7.20 10.62 3.24
N LYS A 10 -7.25 11.65 4.09
CA LYS A 10 -6.92 11.52 5.51
C LYS A 10 -7.90 10.60 6.23
N PHE A 11 -9.19 10.68 5.89
CA PHE A 11 -10.20 9.79 6.43
C PHE A 11 -9.93 8.33 6.06
N LEU A 12 -9.71 8.05 4.76
CA LEU A 12 -9.41 6.72 4.27
C LEU A 12 -8.12 6.16 4.87
N ASP A 13 -7.06 6.96 4.93
CA ASP A 13 -5.79 6.55 5.52
C ASP A 13 -5.93 6.21 7.01
N LYS A 14 -6.54 7.10 7.81
CA LYS A 14 -6.79 6.85 9.24
C LYS A 14 -7.64 5.60 9.49
N SER A 15 -8.49 5.25 8.54
CA SER A 15 -9.40 4.11 8.63
C SER A 15 -8.73 2.80 8.25
N ILE A 16 -8.01 2.80 7.12
CA ILE A 16 -7.47 1.59 6.47
C ILE A 16 -6.08 1.27 7.01
N ARG A 17 -5.26 2.27 7.34
CA ARG A 17 -3.88 2.07 7.78
C ARG A 17 -3.75 1.15 9.01
N PRO A 18 -4.57 1.29 10.07
CA PRO A 18 -4.50 0.36 11.20
C PRO A 18 -4.83 -1.09 10.84
N ILE A 19 -5.73 -1.30 9.87
CA ILE A 19 -6.05 -2.63 9.36
C ILE A 19 -4.83 -3.19 8.63
N PHE A 20 -4.28 -2.41 7.70
CA PHE A 20 -3.08 -2.79 6.98
C PHE A 20 -1.95 -3.16 7.94
N ASP A 21 -1.62 -2.29 8.89
CA ASP A 21 -0.53 -2.50 9.83
C ASP A 21 -0.77 -3.78 10.65
N LYS A 22 -2.00 -4.06 11.10
CA LYS A 22 -2.33 -5.29 11.84
C LYS A 22 -2.05 -6.56 11.03
N HIS A 23 -2.38 -6.57 9.75
CA HIS A 23 -2.29 -7.78 8.91
C HIS A 23 -0.93 -7.92 8.21
N ALA A 24 -0.29 -6.81 7.84
CA ALA A 24 0.99 -6.79 7.15
C ALA A 24 2.21 -6.74 8.09
N ARG A 25 2.02 -6.53 9.42
CA ARG A 25 3.11 -6.34 10.38
C ARG A 25 4.18 -7.40 10.28
N SER A 26 3.81 -8.68 10.19
CA SER A 26 4.78 -9.80 10.16
C SER A 26 5.78 -9.67 9.03
N THR A 27 5.39 -9.02 7.94
CA THR A 27 6.17 -8.94 6.70
C THR A 27 6.73 -7.56 6.37
N THR A 28 6.28 -6.52 7.07
CA THR A 28 6.72 -5.14 6.85
C THR A 28 7.73 -4.73 7.92
N ILE A 29 8.86 -4.20 7.45
CA ILE A 29 9.86 -3.54 8.29
C ILE A 29 9.51 -2.06 8.35
N ILE A 30 9.36 -1.53 9.57
CA ILE A 30 8.89 -0.15 9.78
C ILE A 30 10.07 0.84 9.76
N ASP A 31 11.17 0.47 10.41
CA ASP A 31 12.35 1.31 10.56
C ASP A 31 13.62 0.45 10.76
N GLY A 32 14.76 1.13 10.91
CA GLY A 32 16.05 0.45 11.12
C GLY A 32 16.15 -0.30 12.45
N VAL A 33 15.47 0.16 13.49
CA VAL A 33 15.48 -0.51 14.81
C VAL A 33 14.68 -1.82 14.73
N ASP A 34 13.52 -1.78 14.09
CA ASP A 34 12.70 -2.95 13.78
C ASP A 34 13.46 -3.95 12.90
N LEU A 35 14.23 -3.48 11.92
CA LEU A 35 15.10 -4.34 11.11
C LEU A 35 16.14 -5.06 11.96
N ILE A 36 16.87 -4.33 12.81
CA ILE A 36 17.91 -4.91 13.67
C ILE A 36 17.29 -5.96 14.59
N HIS A 37 16.18 -5.65 15.25
CA HIS A 37 15.50 -6.58 16.15
C HIS A 37 15.04 -7.86 15.43
N ARG A 38 14.55 -7.74 14.19
CA ARG A 38 14.19 -8.89 13.35
C ARG A 38 15.40 -9.71 12.95
N LEU A 39 16.52 -9.07 12.62
CA LEU A 39 17.77 -9.76 12.28
C LEU A 39 18.36 -10.51 13.49
N GLU A 40 18.31 -9.93 14.69
CA GLU A 40 18.70 -10.59 15.94
C GLU A 40 17.83 -11.82 16.21
N THR A 41 16.52 -11.70 16.01
CA THR A 41 15.58 -12.82 16.13
C THR A 41 15.89 -13.90 15.09
N TYR A 42 16.17 -13.51 13.85
CA TYR A 42 16.53 -14.43 12.75
C TYR A 42 17.85 -15.17 13.04
N THR A 43 18.80 -14.49 13.67
CA THR A 43 20.08 -15.04 14.13
C THR A 43 19.89 -16.01 15.29
N THR A 44 19.11 -15.61 16.31
CA THR A 44 18.78 -16.42 17.49
C THR A 44 18.08 -17.72 17.11
N ASN A 45 17.22 -17.68 16.09
CA ASN A 45 16.54 -18.84 15.54
C ASN A 45 17.44 -19.73 14.64
N GLY A 46 18.71 -19.37 14.45
CA GLY A 46 19.69 -20.13 13.67
C GLY A 46 19.50 -20.07 12.16
N TYR A 47 18.70 -19.11 11.66
CA TYR A 47 18.45 -18.96 10.22
C TYR A 47 19.57 -18.18 9.51
N LEU A 48 20.29 -17.30 10.21
CA LEU A 48 21.44 -16.58 9.67
C LEU A 48 22.69 -17.49 9.66
N LYS A 49 23.05 -18.00 8.48
CA LYS A 49 24.21 -18.88 8.28
C LYS A 49 25.33 -18.13 7.54
N PRO A 50 26.58 -18.61 7.59
CA PRO A 50 27.68 -18.00 6.84
C PRO A 50 27.46 -17.90 5.32
N LYS A 51 26.54 -18.70 4.77
CA LYS A 51 26.17 -18.71 3.34
C LYS A 51 24.88 -17.93 3.04
N THR A 52 24.32 -17.22 4.02
CA THR A 52 23.13 -16.38 3.81
C THR A 52 23.53 -15.11 3.08
N TYR A 53 22.86 -14.80 1.98
CA TYR A 53 23.04 -13.57 1.23
C TYR A 53 21.89 -12.62 1.49
N LEU A 54 22.19 -11.33 1.62
CA LEU A 54 21.19 -10.26 1.66
C LEU A 54 20.96 -9.75 0.23
N CYS A 55 19.73 -9.88 -0.24
CA CYS A 55 19.30 -9.31 -1.51
C CYS A 55 18.35 -8.15 -1.23
N MET A 56 18.57 -7.01 -1.88
CA MET A 56 17.69 -5.85 -1.83
C MET A 56 17.22 -5.50 -3.23
N PHE A 57 15.93 -5.23 -3.37
CA PHE A 57 15.31 -4.78 -4.61
C PHE A 57 14.74 -3.40 -4.37
N ASP A 58 15.07 -2.47 -5.25
CA ASP A 58 14.49 -1.13 -5.24
C ASP A 58 13.41 -1.03 -6.31
N ILE A 59 12.27 -0.43 -5.95
CA ILE A 59 11.13 -0.27 -6.84
C ILE A 59 11.03 1.19 -7.23
N THR A 60 11.33 1.46 -8.49
CA THR A 60 11.29 2.81 -9.06
C THR A 60 9.84 3.23 -9.32
N ASP A 61 9.53 4.50 -9.05
CA ASP A 61 8.28 5.16 -9.46
C ASP A 61 6.98 4.50 -8.97
N LEU A 62 7.02 3.78 -7.84
CA LEU A 62 5.88 3.03 -7.29
C LEU A 62 4.58 3.85 -7.24
N TYR A 63 4.64 5.10 -6.78
CA TYR A 63 3.45 5.94 -6.67
C TYR A 63 2.94 6.42 -8.02
N THR A 64 3.83 6.88 -8.89
CA THR A 64 3.45 7.46 -10.19
C THR A 64 3.02 6.41 -11.20
N MET A 65 3.47 5.16 -11.04
CA MET A 65 3.12 4.04 -11.91
C MET A 65 2.06 3.10 -11.31
N LEU A 66 1.46 3.47 -10.17
CA LEU A 66 0.44 2.66 -9.52
C LEU A 66 -0.81 2.52 -10.41
N PRO A 67 -1.20 1.30 -10.84
CA PRO A 67 -2.39 1.10 -11.66
C PRO A 67 -3.64 1.36 -10.83
N GLN A 68 -4.34 2.46 -11.11
CA GLN A 68 -5.36 3.01 -10.22
C GLN A 68 -6.55 2.06 -9.98
N GLU A 69 -7.17 1.54 -11.05
CA GLU A 69 -8.33 0.63 -10.93
C GLU A 69 -7.93 -0.69 -10.27
N GLU A 70 -6.83 -1.29 -10.71
CA GLU A 70 -6.31 -2.54 -10.13
C GLU A 70 -5.99 -2.37 -8.64
N SER A 71 -5.38 -1.25 -8.25
CA SER A 71 -5.07 -0.98 -6.85
C SER A 71 -6.32 -0.81 -6.00
N LEU A 72 -7.38 -0.20 -6.55
CA LEU A 72 -8.67 -0.11 -5.88
C LEU A 72 -9.31 -1.48 -5.70
N ASP A 73 -9.23 -2.34 -6.71
CA ASP A 73 -9.78 -3.69 -6.63
C ASP A 73 -9.00 -4.54 -5.61
N ILE A 74 -7.67 -4.45 -5.59
CA ILE A 74 -6.81 -5.09 -4.59
C ILE A 74 -7.13 -4.57 -3.17
N LEU A 75 -7.39 -3.27 -3.00
CA LEU A 75 -7.80 -2.71 -1.71
C LEU A 75 -9.12 -3.35 -1.22
N ILE A 76 -10.11 -3.47 -2.10
CA ILE A 76 -11.41 -4.04 -1.75
C ILE A 76 -11.27 -5.54 -1.45
N GLU A 77 -10.51 -6.28 -2.26
CA GLU A 77 -10.19 -7.68 -2.02
C GLU A 77 -9.54 -7.87 -0.64
N PHE A 78 -8.55 -7.04 -0.31
CA PHE A 78 -7.86 -7.06 0.98
C PHE A 78 -8.81 -6.83 2.16
N LEU A 79 -9.71 -5.85 2.06
CA LEU A 79 -10.69 -5.56 3.11
C LEU A 79 -11.69 -6.71 3.28
N LEU A 80 -12.19 -7.28 2.17
CA LEU A 80 -13.10 -8.43 2.20
C LEU A 80 -12.45 -9.67 2.81
N GLN A 81 -11.21 -9.98 2.41
CA GLN A 81 -10.44 -11.13 2.92
C GLN A 81 -10.19 -11.07 4.43
N HIS A 82 -10.24 -9.88 5.02
CA HIS A 82 -10.04 -9.69 6.46
C HIS A 82 -11.35 -9.39 7.21
N GLY A 83 -12.50 -9.60 6.57
CA GLY A 83 -13.83 -9.50 7.20
C GLY A 83 -14.35 -8.07 7.38
N TYR A 84 -13.84 -7.11 6.61
CA TYR A 84 -14.22 -5.70 6.69
C TYR A 84 -15.24 -5.30 5.61
N GLU A 85 -16.32 -6.07 5.45
CA GLU A 85 -17.39 -5.80 4.47
C GLU A 85 -18.19 -4.52 4.80
N ASN A 86 -18.37 -4.23 6.09
CA ASN A 86 -19.00 -3.02 6.61
C ASN A 86 -18.05 -2.33 7.59
N PHE A 87 -17.29 -1.37 7.09
CA PHE A 87 -16.34 -0.63 7.92
C PHE A 87 -17.03 0.57 8.57
N GLN A 88 -17.19 0.57 9.90
CA GLN A 88 -17.84 1.68 10.64
C GLN A 88 -19.24 2.04 10.12
N ASN A 89 -20.04 1.03 9.73
CA ASN A 89 -21.34 1.20 9.05
C ASN A 89 -21.28 1.85 7.66
N ILE A 90 -20.09 1.97 7.08
CA ILE A 90 -19.90 2.40 5.70
C ILE A 90 -19.76 1.14 4.83
N PRO A 91 -20.67 0.94 3.86
CA PRO A 91 -20.55 -0.17 2.93
C PRO A 91 -19.26 -0.08 2.13
N ILE A 92 -18.66 -1.23 1.84
CA ILE A 92 -17.40 -1.32 1.10
C ILE A 92 -17.46 -0.64 -0.28
N ASP A 93 -18.62 -0.61 -0.93
CA ASP A 93 -18.86 0.11 -2.19
C ASP A 93 -18.65 1.62 -2.06
N ILE A 94 -19.02 2.19 -0.90
CA ILE A 94 -18.80 3.60 -0.60
C ILE A 94 -17.32 3.87 -0.37
N ILE A 95 -16.62 2.97 0.34
CA ILE A 95 -15.16 3.05 0.51
C ILE A 95 -14.46 3.02 -0.86
N ARG A 96 -14.85 2.11 -1.76
CA ARG A 96 -14.31 2.05 -3.14
C ARG A 96 -14.53 3.37 -3.88
N LYS A 97 -15.73 3.94 -3.81
CA LYS A 97 -16.06 5.22 -4.47
C LYS A 97 -15.26 6.39 -3.89
N LEU A 98 -15.11 6.46 -2.57
CA LEU A 98 -14.31 7.50 -1.90
C LEU A 98 -12.84 7.39 -2.30
N ALA A 99 -12.30 6.15 -2.35
CA ALA A 99 -10.95 5.88 -2.78
C ALA A 99 -10.72 6.26 -4.26
N LEU A 100 -11.69 5.96 -5.13
CA LEU A 100 -11.67 6.37 -6.53
C LEU A 100 -11.60 7.89 -6.68
N ILE A 101 -12.44 8.63 -5.95
CA ILE A 101 -12.43 10.10 -5.94
C ILE A 101 -11.07 10.62 -5.44
N ALA A 102 -10.53 10.02 -4.37
CA ALA A 102 -9.25 10.44 -3.80
C ALA A 102 -8.06 10.24 -4.76
N ILE A 103 -8.15 9.33 -5.72
CA ILE A 103 -7.08 9.04 -6.69
C ILE A 103 -7.29 9.78 -8.03
N LYS A 104 -8.54 9.89 -8.52
CA LYS A 104 -8.83 10.51 -9.83
C LYS A 104 -8.99 12.02 -9.80
N GLU A 105 -9.58 12.56 -8.73
CA GLU A 105 -9.88 13.99 -8.62
C GLU A 105 -8.71 14.79 -8.05
N ASN A 106 -7.53 14.50 -8.60
CA ASN A 106 -6.26 15.05 -8.15
C ASN A 106 -5.79 16.14 -9.10
N VAL A 107 -6.00 17.38 -8.67
CA VAL A 107 -5.64 18.60 -9.41
C VAL A 107 -4.58 19.35 -8.63
N PHE A 108 -3.53 19.76 -9.32
CA PHE A 108 -2.46 20.59 -8.77
C PHE A 108 -2.19 21.81 -9.64
N VAL A 109 -1.59 22.83 -9.04
CA VAL A 109 -1.21 24.06 -9.72
C VAL A 109 0.31 24.10 -9.87
N TYR A 110 0.77 24.26 -11.10
CA TYR A 110 2.19 24.47 -11.43
C TYR A 110 2.27 25.65 -12.41
N GLU A 111 3.15 26.62 -12.13
CA GLU A 111 3.30 27.83 -12.96
C GLU A 111 1.98 28.55 -13.31
N LYS A 112 1.05 28.66 -12.35
CA LYS A 112 -0.29 29.26 -12.51
C LYS A 112 -1.20 28.52 -13.51
N LYS A 113 -0.85 27.30 -13.92
CA LYS A 113 -1.69 26.40 -14.72
C LYS A 113 -2.18 25.25 -13.86
N PHE A 114 -3.42 24.84 -14.12
CA PHE A 114 -4.03 23.67 -13.48
C PHE A 114 -3.70 22.42 -14.27
N TYR A 115 -3.23 21.39 -13.57
CA TYR A 115 -2.94 20.08 -14.12
C TYR A 115 -3.70 19.03 -13.33
N GLN A 116 -4.23 18.05 -14.03
CA GLN A 116 -4.83 16.86 -13.43
C GLN A 116 -3.87 15.69 -13.59
N GLN A 117 -3.62 14.96 -12.52
CA GLN A 117 -2.82 13.75 -12.59
C GLN A 117 -3.63 12.61 -13.21
N ALA A 118 -3.21 12.13 -14.37
CA ALA A 118 -3.92 11.10 -15.12
C ALA A 118 -3.54 9.67 -14.72
N ILE A 119 -2.31 9.46 -14.20
CA ILE A 119 -1.74 8.13 -13.91
C ILE A 119 -1.10 8.13 -12.52
N GLY A 120 -1.20 7.00 -11.83
CA GLY A 120 -0.62 6.81 -10.51
C GLY A 120 -1.38 7.53 -9.40
N GLY A 121 -0.79 7.52 -8.21
CA GLY A 121 -1.24 8.31 -7.06
C GLY A 121 -0.42 9.59 -6.91
N VAL A 122 -1.03 10.59 -6.27
CA VAL A 122 -0.35 11.84 -5.94
C VAL A 122 0.68 11.62 -4.85
N MET A 123 1.93 12.00 -5.14
CA MET A 123 2.99 12.00 -4.13
C MET A 123 2.63 12.96 -3.00
N GLY A 124 2.64 12.45 -1.75
CA GLY A 124 2.32 13.23 -0.55
C GLY A 124 0.87 13.15 -0.09
N LEU A 125 0.01 12.41 -0.80
CA LEU A 125 -1.34 12.09 -0.33
C LEU A 125 -1.26 10.88 0.62
N ALA A 126 -1.78 11.02 1.85
CA ALA A 126 -1.67 9.99 2.89
C ALA A 126 -2.25 8.63 2.44
N PHE A 127 -3.37 8.68 1.72
CA PHE A 127 -4.05 7.48 1.23
C PHE A 127 -3.24 6.75 0.16
N THR A 128 -2.52 7.47 -0.70
CA THR A 128 -1.67 6.88 -1.74
C THR A 128 -0.56 6.00 -1.16
N LEU A 129 0.01 6.39 -0.02
CA LEU A 129 0.99 5.58 0.71
C LEU A 129 0.38 4.24 1.16
N THR A 130 -0.77 4.30 1.82
CA THR A 130 -1.43 3.09 2.34
C THR A 130 -1.89 2.18 1.20
N LEU A 131 -2.39 2.74 0.11
CA LEU A 131 -2.77 1.98 -1.07
C LEU A 131 -1.57 1.28 -1.72
N ALA A 132 -0.46 1.99 -1.90
CA ALA A 132 0.76 1.42 -2.46
C ALA A 132 1.31 0.28 -1.59
N ASN A 133 1.24 0.41 -0.26
CA ASN A 133 1.66 -0.65 0.64
C ASN A 133 0.79 -1.91 0.50
N ILE A 134 -0.53 -1.75 0.37
CA ILE A 134 -1.45 -2.87 0.16
C ILE A 134 -1.16 -3.54 -1.20
N PHE A 135 -0.98 -2.75 -2.25
CA PHE A 135 -0.60 -3.24 -3.58
C PHE A 135 0.70 -4.06 -3.52
N MET A 136 1.71 -3.56 -2.82
CA MET A 136 2.98 -4.23 -2.61
C MET A 136 2.85 -5.55 -1.84
N CYS A 137 1.97 -5.62 -0.84
CA CYS A 137 1.70 -6.86 -0.12
C CYS A 137 1.09 -7.92 -1.04
N LYS A 138 0.12 -7.53 -1.88
CA LYS A 138 -0.48 -8.43 -2.87
C LYS A 138 0.54 -8.91 -3.90
N MET A 139 1.33 -7.98 -4.45
CA MET A 139 2.36 -8.30 -5.45
C MET A 139 3.36 -9.33 -4.89
N ARG A 140 3.81 -9.15 -3.64
CA ARG A 140 4.66 -10.13 -2.97
C ARG A 140 4.00 -11.50 -2.87
N GLU A 141 2.74 -11.57 -2.47
CA GLU A 141 2.02 -12.85 -2.36
C GLU A 141 1.93 -13.56 -3.72
N THR A 142 1.68 -12.83 -4.80
CA THR A 142 1.63 -13.40 -6.15
C THR A 142 3.01 -13.87 -6.63
N THR A 143 4.08 -13.10 -6.38
CA THR A 143 5.43 -13.43 -6.86
C THR A 143 6.14 -14.48 -6.00
N CYS A 144 5.89 -14.51 -4.68
CA CYS A 144 6.58 -15.38 -3.74
C CYS A 144 5.80 -16.66 -3.37
N SER A 145 4.55 -16.81 -3.80
CA SER A 145 3.82 -18.07 -3.62
C SER A 145 4.37 -19.15 -4.58
N PRO A 146 4.48 -20.42 -4.13
CA PRO A 146 5.08 -21.50 -4.92
C PRO A 146 4.21 -21.99 -6.10
N THR A 147 3.26 -21.20 -6.58
CA THR A 147 2.47 -21.46 -7.80
C THR A 147 3.22 -20.97 -9.03
N GLY A 148 4.34 -21.64 -9.28
CA GLY A 148 5.18 -21.46 -10.46
C GLY A 148 5.77 -22.78 -10.88
N SER A 149 4.93 -23.80 -11.11
CA SER A 149 5.30 -24.91 -11.97
C SER A 149 5.54 -24.33 -13.36
N ILE A 150 6.82 -24.17 -13.70
CA ILE A 150 7.31 -23.82 -15.02
C ILE A 150 6.73 -24.86 -15.99
N GLN A 151 5.85 -24.42 -16.89
CA GLN A 151 5.54 -25.14 -18.13
C GLN A 151 6.52 -24.71 -19.21
#